data_AF-A0A369JX72-F1
#
_entry.id   AF-A0A369JX72-F1
#
_cell.length_a   1.000
_cell.length_b   1.000
_cell.length_c   1.000
_cell.angle_alpha   90.00
_cell.angle_beta   90.00
_cell.angle_gamma   90.00
#
_symmetry.space_group_name_H-M   'P 1'
#
loop_
_entity.id
_entity.type
_entity.pdbx_description
1 polymer ?
#
loop_
_entity_poly.entity_id
_entity_poly.type
_entity_poly.pdbx_seq_one_letter_code
_entity_poly.pdbx_strand_id
1 'polypeptide(L)' 'MAENPLVKEDPAIERFNRMREEAYLNFRWTRRTARTAVVAGIVLPGIVYYFASKYQWKFQWQKRKGESILAQ' A
#
# COMPACT_ATOMS: atom_id res chain seq x y z
N MET A 1 32.21 5.01 19.22
CA MET A 1 31.25 6.11 19.38
C MET A 1 30.96 6.21 20.87
N ALA A 2 31.11 7.38 21.48
CA ALA A 2 31.01 7.52 22.93
C ALA A 2 29.57 7.21 23.40
N GLU A 3 29.46 6.41 24.45
CA GLU A 3 28.19 6.01 25.06
C GLU A 3 27.46 7.26 25.59
N ASN A 4 26.26 7.55 25.07
CA ASN A 4 25.45 8.65 25.56
C ASN A 4 24.81 8.20 26.90
N PRO A 5 25.09 8.88 28.03
CA PRO A 5 24.62 8.45 29.35
C PRO A 5 23.08 8.42 29.50
N LEU A 6 22.34 9.00 28.54
CA LEU A 6 20.87 9.05 28.56
C LEU A 6 20.20 7.89 27.82
N VAL A 7 20.92 7.18 26.95
CA VAL A 7 20.36 6.11 26.11
C VAL A 7 21.24 4.88 26.22
N LYS A 8 20.67 3.82 26.77
CA LYS A 8 21.31 2.51 26.82
C LYS A 8 21.10 1.81 25.49
N GLU A 9 22.18 1.65 24.72
CA GLU A 9 22.12 0.90 23.47
C GLU A 9 21.89 -0.58 23.75
N ASP A 10 20.76 -1.09 23.24
CA ASP A 10 20.46 -2.52 23.25
C ASP A 10 20.89 -3.11 21.90
N PRO A 11 21.89 -4.01 21.88
CA PRO A 11 22.36 -4.62 20.63
C PRO A 11 21.26 -5.43 19.93
N ALA A 12 20.20 -5.87 20.62
CA ALA A 12 19.06 -6.52 20.00
C ALA A 12 18.23 -5.54 19.15
N ILE A 13 18.01 -4.32 19.64
CA ILE A 13 17.25 -3.28 18.95
C ILE A 13 18.04 -2.80 17.72
N GLU A 14 19.34 -2.56 17.88
CA GLU A 14 20.20 -2.16 16.76
C GLU A 14 20.22 -3.20 15.63
N ARG A 15 20.32 -4.50 15.98
CA ARG A 15 20.28 -5.59 14.99
C ARG A 15 18.93 -5.67 14.28
N PHE A 16 17.83 -5.44 14.98
CA PHE A 16 16.50 -5.43 14.38
C PHE A 16 16.32 -4.25 13.42
N ASN A 17 16.77 -3.06 13.82
CA ASN A 17 16.76 -1.88 12.95
C ASN A 17 17.59 -2.14 11.69
N ARG A 18 18.82 -2.66 11.85
CA ARG A 18 19.68 -3.01 10.72
C ARG A 18 19.03 -4.04 9.80
N MET A 19 18.41 -5.09 10.34
CA MET A 19 17.70 -6.10 9.55
C MET A 19 16.59 -5.49 8.68
N ARG A 20 15.84 -4.51 9.21
CA ARG A 20 14.77 -3.83 8.48
C ARG A 20 15.28 -2.89 7.41
N GLU A 21 16.31 -2.11 7.75
CA GLU A 21 16.92 -1.13 6.83
C GLU A 21 17.62 -1.85 5.66
N GLU A 22 18.33 -2.94 5.93
CA GLU A 22 19.07 -3.73 4.96
C GLU A 22 18.23 -4.84 4.31
N ALA A 23 16.91 -4.89 4.55
CA ALA A 23 16.04 -5.96 4.06
C ALA A 23 16.09 -6.12 2.52
N TYR A 24 16.31 -5.02 1.79
CA TYR A 24 16.39 -5.01 0.33
C TYR A 24 17.64 -5.72 -0.21
N LEU A 25 18.76 -5.70 0.53
CA LEU A 25 20.01 -6.37 0.12
C LEU A 25 19.84 -7.89 0.06
N ASN A 26 19.01 -8.43 0.95
CA ASN A 26 18.76 -9.87 1.08
C ASN A 26 17.46 -10.31 0.39
N PHE A 27 16.80 -9.40 -0.34
CA PHE A 27 15.52 -9.68 -0.98
C PHE A 27 15.68 -10.70 -2.13
N ARG A 28 14.71 -11.61 -2.24
CA ARG A 28 14.66 -12.60 -3.33
C ARG A 28 13.25 -12.73 -3.90
N TRP A 29 13.17 -12.81 -5.22
CA TRP A 29 11.95 -13.16 -5.92
C TRP A 29 11.64 -14.64 -5.71
N THR A 30 10.56 -14.89 -4.96
CA THR A 30 9.98 -16.20 -4.73
C THR A 30 8.57 -16.18 -5.28
N ARG A 31 7.95 -17.37 -5.45
CA ARG A 31 6.55 -17.44 -5.89
C ARG A 31 5.61 -16.64 -4.98
N ARG A 32 5.90 -16.58 -3.68
CA ARG A 32 5.10 -15.82 -2.71
C ARG A 32 5.30 -14.31 -2.89
N THR A 33 6.54 -13.82 -2.89
CA THR A 33 6.81 -12.38 -3.02
C THR A 33 6.41 -11.83 -4.37
N ALA A 34 6.58 -12.60 -5.46
CA ALA A 34 6.10 -12.23 -6.78
C ALA A 34 4.56 -12.10 -6.84
N ARG A 35 3.81 -13.06 -6.26
CA ARG A 35 2.35 -12.97 -6.17
C ARG A 35 1.92 -11.73 -5.39
N THR A 36 2.54 -11.47 -4.24
CA THR A 36 2.23 -10.27 -3.44
C THR A 36 2.50 -8.99 -4.22
N ALA A 37 3.64 -8.90 -4.92
CA ALA A 37 4.00 -7.73 -5.72
C ALA A 37 3.01 -7.49 -6.87
N VAL A 38 2.61 -8.55 -7.59
CA VAL A 38 1.64 -8.44 -8.69
C VAL A 38 0.27 -8.03 -8.17
N VAL A 39 -0.20 -8.64 -7.08
CA VAL A 39 -1.51 -8.33 -6.51
C VAL A 39 -1.55 -6.89 -5.99
N ALA A 40 -0.56 -6.49 -5.19
CA ALA A 40 -0.54 -5.17 -4.58
C ALA A 40 -0.19 -4.05 -5.59
N GLY A 41 0.76 -4.31 -6.50
CA GLY A 41 1.29 -3.30 -7.42
C GLY A 41 0.50 -3.15 -8.72
N ILE A 42 -0.24 -4.18 -9.14
CA ILE A 42 -0.95 -4.17 -10.44
C ILE A 42 -2.43 -4.44 -10.26
N VAL A 43 -2.80 -5.57 -9.63
CA VAL A 43 -4.20 -6.00 -9.58
C VAL A 43 -5.04 -5.01 -8.77
N LEU A 44 -4.61 -4.66 -7.56
CA LEU A 44 -5.34 -3.74 -6.69
C LEU A 44 -5.52 -2.34 -7.32
N PRO A 45 -4.46 -1.64 -7.76
CA PRO A 45 -4.63 -0.34 -8.42
C PRO A 45 -5.40 -0.45 -9.74
N GLY A 46 -5.20 -1.53 -10.51
CA GLY A 46 -5.94 -1.76 -11.76
C GLY A 46 -7.44 -1.91 -11.56
N ILE A 47 -7.85 -2.66 -10.52
CA ILE A 47 -9.26 -2.80 -10.13
C ILE A 47 -9.84 -1.43 -9.73
N VAL A 48 -9.16 -0.71 -8.84
CA VAL A 48 -9.61 0.60 -8.37
C VAL A 48 -9.77 1.57 -9.55
N TYR A 49 -8.79 1.62 -10.46
CA TYR A 49 -8.85 2.45 -11.65
C TYR A 49 -9.98 2.05 -12.60
N TYR A 50 -10.22 0.76 -12.80
CA TYR A 50 -11.32 0.27 -13.62
C TYR A 50 -12.68 0.71 -13.07
N PHE A 51 -12.91 0.53 -11.76
CA PHE A 51 -14.15 0.98 -11.14
C PHE A 51 -14.28 2.51 -11.17
N ALA A 52 -13.21 3.24 -10.87
CA ALA A 52 -13.22 4.69 -10.95
C ALA A 52 -13.61 5.15 -12.36
N SER A 53 -12.92 4.67 -13.40
CA SER A 53 -13.20 5.09 -14.79
C SER A 53 -14.61 4.72 -15.26
N LYS A 54 -15.14 3.57 -14.83
CA LYS A 54 -16.48 3.12 -15.21
C LYS A 54 -17.62 3.86 -14.51
N TYR A 55 -17.42 4.31 -13.27
CA TYR A 55 -18.49 4.84 -12.43
C TYR A 55 -18.36 6.33 -12.10
N GLN A 56 -17.21 6.97 -12.38
CA GLN A 56 -16.95 8.38 -12.06
C GLN A 56 -18.07 9.32 -12.51
N TRP A 57 -18.60 9.13 -13.72
CA TRP A 57 -19.63 10.00 -14.30
C TRP A 57 -21.01 9.36 -14.35
N LYS A 58 -21.14 8.13 -13.83
CA LYS A 58 -22.39 7.37 -13.96
C LYS A 58 -23.49 7.87 -13.03
N PHE A 59 -23.12 8.49 -11.91
CA PHE A 59 -24.07 8.86 -10.87
C PHE A 59 -24.10 10.36 -10.64
N GLN A 60 -25.28 10.95 -10.76
CA GLN A 60 -25.57 12.32 -10.36
C GLN A 60 -26.42 12.29 -9.10
N TRP A 61 -25.84 12.71 -7.98
CA TRP A 61 -26.49 12.67 -6.67
C TRP A 61 -27.43 13.85 -6.42
N GLN A 62 -27.38 14.87 -7.29
CA GLN A 62 -28.25 16.05 -7.23
C GLN A 62 -29.54 15.80 -8.05
N LYS A 63 -30.46 14.97 -7.53
CA LYS A 63 -31.73 14.62 -8.19
C LYS A 63 -32.92 14.78 -7.25
N ARG A 64 -34.12 15.01 -7.80
CA ARG A 64 -35.35 15.16 -7.02
C ARG A 64 -35.94 13.79 -6.65
N LYS A 65 -36.80 13.76 -5.62
CA LYS A 65 -37.47 12.53 -5.18
C LYS A 65 -38.29 11.92 -6.33
N GLY A 66 -37.95 10.70 -6.73
CA GLY A 66 -38.60 9.97 -7.83
C GLY A 66 -37.85 10.02 -9.17
N GLU A 67 -36.78 10.81 -9.30
CA GLU A 67 -35.94 10.85 -10.50
C GLU A 67 -34.79 9.83 -10.43
N SER A 68 -34.31 9.37 -11.59
CA SER A 68 -33.16 8.47 -11.69
C SER A 68 -31.85 9.21 -11.39
N ILE A 69 -30.99 8.57 -10.59
CA ILE A 69 -29.63 9.04 -10.26
C ILE A 69 -28.59 8.73 -11.34
N LEU A 70 -28.96 7.94 -12.34
CA LEU A 70 -28.07 7.66 -13.47
C LEU A 70 -27.92 8.92 -14.30
N ALA A 71 -26.66 9.29 -14.59
CA ALA A 71 -26.37 10.24 -15.65
C ALA A 71 -26.87 9.63 -16.97
N GLN A 72 -27.77 10.34 -17.65
CA GLN A 72 -28.22 9.99 -19.00
C GLN A 72 -27.13 10.29 -20.03
#